data_AF-A0A9N8RU32-F1
#
_entry.id   AF-A0A9N8RU32-F1
#
_cell.length_a   1.000
_cell.length_b   1.000
_cell.length_c   1.000
_cell.angle_alpha   90.00
_cell.angle_beta   90.00
_cell.angle_gamma   90.00
#
_symmetry.space_group_name_H-M   'P 1'
#
loop_
_entity.id
_entity.type
_entity.pdbx_description
1 polymer ?
#
loop_
_entity_poly.entity_id
_entity_poly.type
_entity_poly.pdbx_seq_one_letter_code
_entity_poly.pdbx_strand_id
1 'polypeptide(L)'
;MNRSARPGRARVAGASGQALVPALIFLLVGGIGLFVAFNSFQMTSARIKLQNTADAAAYSAAVLQARDYNFAAYTNRAMVANQVTAAQAGALKSWIDDLDATYAPSDVDDTVSVYADHPVLWQTPKQAGHAEIAPLRATLDALLPVVTSGVGRITRALSDAQLNYHAATLVTAPQTADVVAQQNQSDTHVTAGYFTSARNATQLAAWTNYTQIVTPAGSLGADHFADVVTDADTLDAFLKDRSGTRSTGPRYQELDDSGGTRCRFNPAATVSVRAFHNGATQLRQDKKGWEAIDATTASVYVSCYDMTLPVIAGTGGSTNGDVRVNGVESYLKSPPFVAWSDWQGYGGYYNFGDHTSTTPGLGVADGLAQKMGEGPGASLDLANGGLLPYQDINGAPVASAAPRITIEVERASDTRIKTQGLSGGGRMAVSPADAGGVMRALASANAYFVRPNPGVLDASISGALLHAKDWLRADGKTEFPDTFSPYWQATLAPTSDAERDAARAAQIPASEAVAP
;
A
#
# COMPACT_ATOMS: atom_id res chain seq x y z
N MET A 1 62.97 -104.71 3.08
CA MET A 1 63.15 -103.77 1.94
C MET A 1 61.99 -102.77 1.93
N ASN A 2 62.33 -101.48 1.85
CA ASN A 2 61.61 -100.29 1.36
C ASN A 2 60.06 -100.15 1.36
N ARG A 3 59.65 -99.04 2.00
CA ARG A 3 58.57 -98.04 1.73
C ARG A 3 57.29 -98.44 0.96
N SER A 4 56.14 -98.05 1.54
CA SER A 4 54.96 -97.56 0.80
C SER A 4 54.09 -96.64 1.68
N ALA A 5 53.75 -95.47 1.16
CA ALA A 5 52.86 -94.48 1.76
C ALA A 5 51.38 -94.95 1.80
N ARG A 6 50.58 -94.39 2.73
CA ARG A 6 49.11 -94.42 2.69
C ARG A 6 48.52 -93.04 3.01
N PRO A 7 47.43 -92.63 2.34
CA PRO A 7 46.88 -91.28 2.36
C PRO A 7 45.93 -91.05 3.53
N GLY A 8 45.67 -89.78 3.84
CA GLY A 8 44.91 -89.34 5.00
C GLY A 8 43.42 -89.69 4.99
N ARG A 9 42.84 -89.63 6.19
CA ARG A 9 41.42 -89.34 6.43
C ARG A 9 41.35 -88.46 7.68
N ALA A 10 41.13 -87.17 7.49
CA ALA A 10 40.65 -86.28 8.53
C ALA A 10 39.28 -86.79 8.98
N ARG A 11 39.15 -87.19 10.25
CA ARG A 11 37.85 -87.46 10.86
C ARG A 11 37.12 -86.13 10.97
N VAL A 12 36.12 -85.92 10.12
CA VAL A 12 35.08 -84.93 10.36
C VAL A 12 34.34 -85.41 11.62
N ALA A 13 34.58 -84.72 12.74
CA ALA A 13 33.76 -84.89 13.93
C ALA A 13 32.32 -84.50 13.55
N GLY A 14 31.38 -85.43 13.70
CA GLY A 14 29.97 -85.14 13.50
C GLY A 14 29.55 -84.06 14.50
N ALA A 15 29.30 -82.86 13.99
CA ALA A 15 28.70 -81.79 14.77
C ALA A 15 27.30 -82.26 15.20
N SER A 16 27.13 -82.45 16.51
CA SER A 16 25.83 -82.70 17.11
C SER A 16 24.90 -81.53 16.80
N GLY A 17 23.62 -81.81 16.52
CA GLY A 17 22.57 -80.82 16.21
C GLY A 17 22.23 -79.81 17.32
N GLN A 18 23.14 -79.59 18.28
CA GLN A 18 23.02 -78.66 19.40
C GLN A 18 23.36 -77.22 19.02
N ALA A 19 24.17 -76.97 17.99
CA ALA A 19 24.45 -75.60 17.51
C ALA A 19 23.31 -75.00 16.67
N LEU A 20 22.45 -75.85 16.10
CA LEU A 20 21.31 -75.45 15.29
C LEU A 20 20.24 -74.74 16.13
N VAL A 21 19.99 -75.22 17.35
CA VAL A 21 18.94 -74.67 18.22
C VAL A 21 19.24 -73.23 18.66
N PRO A 22 20.44 -72.89 19.19
CA PRO A 22 20.82 -71.52 19.48
C PRO A 22 20.86 -70.63 18.23
N ALA A 23 21.32 -71.16 17.09
CA ALA A 23 21.38 -70.41 15.83
C ALA A 23 19.97 -70.02 15.32
N LEU A 24 19.00 -70.93 15.42
CA LEU A 24 17.60 -70.66 15.08
C LEU A 24 16.96 -69.67 16.04
N ILE A 25 17.23 -69.77 17.34
CA ILE A 25 16.75 -68.80 18.34
C ILE A 25 17.35 -67.42 18.07
N PHE A 26 18.64 -67.34 17.76
CA PHE A 26 19.31 -66.08 17.42
C PHE A 26 18.74 -65.46 16.14
N LEU A 27 18.50 -66.27 15.10
CA LEU A 27 17.84 -65.83 13.86
C LEU A 27 16.40 -65.34 14.12
N LEU A 28 15.64 -66.04 14.97
CA LEU A 28 14.29 -65.64 15.35
C LEU A 28 14.30 -64.30 16.09
N VAL A 29 15.14 -64.16 17.11
CA VAL A 29 15.25 -62.94 17.91
C VAL A 29 15.79 -61.78 17.05
N GLY A 30 16.79 -62.04 16.21
CA GLY A 30 17.32 -61.06 15.26
C GLY A 30 16.28 -60.63 14.23
N GLY A 31 15.49 -61.56 13.71
CA GLY A 31 14.39 -61.29 12.78
C GLY A 31 13.27 -60.47 13.42
N ILE A 32 12.90 -60.77 14.66
CA ILE A 32 11.94 -59.97 15.45
C ILE A 32 12.50 -58.56 15.70
N GLY A 33 13.77 -58.45 16.10
CA GLY A 33 14.44 -57.16 16.32
C GLY A 33 14.46 -56.30 15.06
N LEU A 34 14.79 -56.88 13.91
CA LEU A 34 14.79 -56.20 12.61
C LEU A 34 13.37 -55.77 12.21
N PHE A 35 12.35 -56.60 12.46
CA PHE A 35 10.96 -56.27 12.20
C PHE A 35 10.47 -55.08 13.04
N VAL A 36 10.77 -55.08 14.34
CA VAL A 36 10.44 -53.95 15.24
C VAL A 36 11.16 -52.67 14.80
N ALA A 37 12.45 -52.76 14.48
CA ALA A 37 13.23 -51.63 13.99
C ALA A 37 12.69 -51.08 12.67
N PHE A 38 12.30 -51.95 11.73
CA PHE A 38 11.70 -51.55 10.46
C PHE A 38 10.36 -50.83 10.66
N ASN A 39 9.48 -51.33 11.53
CA ASN A 39 8.21 -50.66 11.82
C ASN A 39 8.42 -49.29 12.49
N SER A 40 9.39 -49.18 13.41
CA SER A 40 9.77 -47.91 14.03
C SER A 40 10.33 -46.91 13.00
N PHE A 41 11.15 -47.39 12.06
CA PHE A 41 11.68 -46.58 10.96
C PHE A 41 10.56 -46.09 10.02
N GLN A 42 9.59 -46.94 9.68
CA GLN A 42 8.45 -46.56 8.85
C GLN A 42 7.57 -45.52 9.53
N MET A 43 7.35 -45.66 10.83
CA MET A 43 6.59 -44.68 11.63
C MET A 43 7.30 -43.33 11.69
N THR A 44 8.61 -43.33 11.97
CA THR A 44 9.42 -42.11 11.98
C THR A 44 9.43 -41.44 10.61
N SER A 45 9.62 -42.22 9.54
CA SER A 45 9.61 -41.73 8.16
C SER A 45 8.25 -41.12 7.77
N ALA A 46 7.15 -41.76 8.17
CA ALA A 46 5.80 -41.25 7.93
C ALA A 46 5.54 -39.92 8.66
N ARG A 47 6.01 -39.79 9.90
CA ARG A 47 5.91 -38.55 10.68
C ARG A 47 6.72 -37.41 10.08
N ILE A 48 7.95 -37.69 9.64
CA ILE A 48 8.81 -36.69 8.97
C ILE A 48 8.13 -36.18 7.69
N LYS A 49 7.59 -37.07 6.86
CA LYS A 49 6.89 -36.67 5.63
C LYS A 49 5.63 -35.86 5.92
N LEU A 50 4.85 -36.27 6.93
CA LEU A 50 3.66 -35.52 7.35
C LEU A 50 4.02 -34.13 7.88
N GLN A 51 5.12 -34.00 8.63
CA GLN A 51 5.61 -32.69 9.08
C GLN A 51 6.05 -31.82 7.91
N ASN A 52 6.85 -32.34 6.96
CA ASN A 52 7.23 -31.59 5.77
C ASN A 52 6.01 -31.14 4.94
N THR A 53 4.97 -31.98 4.92
CA THR A 53 3.70 -31.67 4.25
C THR A 53 2.97 -30.53 4.96
N ALA A 54 2.90 -30.58 6.31
CA ALA A 54 2.33 -29.49 7.10
C ALA A 54 3.13 -28.19 6.94
N ASP A 55 4.46 -28.25 6.94
CA ASP A 55 5.32 -27.08 6.75
C ASP A 55 5.09 -26.46 5.36
N ALA A 56 5.00 -27.27 4.31
CA ALA A 56 4.70 -26.79 2.96
C ALA A 56 3.30 -26.16 2.85
N ALA A 57 2.29 -26.77 3.50
CA ALA A 57 0.94 -26.23 3.55
C ALA A 57 0.88 -24.90 4.30
N ALA A 58 1.50 -24.81 5.48
CA ALA A 58 1.59 -23.58 6.28
C ALA A 58 2.33 -22.48 5.52
N TYR A 59 3.51 -22.79 4.96
CA TYR A 59 4.27 -21.85 4.14
C TYR A 59 3.45 -21.30 2.97
N SER A 60 2.66 -22.15 2.30
CA SER A 60 1.81 -21.72 1.19
C SER A 60 0.69 -20.77 1.62
N ALA A 61 0.11 -20.97 2.81
CA ALA A 61 -0.84 -20.02 3.38
C ALA A 61 -0.17 -18.67 3.73
N ALA A 62 1.05 -18.71 4.27
CA ALA A 62 1.84 -17.49 4.51
C ALA A 62 2.23 -16.76 3.20
N VAL A 63 2.44 -17.49 2.09
CA VAL A 63 2.63 -16.88 0.77
C VAL A 63 1.38 -16.13 0.33
N LEU A 64 0.18 -16.66 0.56
CA LEU A 64 -1.07 -15.95 0.28
C LEU A 64 -1.22 -14.71 1.15
N GLN A 65 -0.91 -14.81 2.45
CA GLN A 65 -0.88 -13.67 3.36
C GLN A 65 0.10 -12.56 2.90
N ALA A 66 1.32 -12.93 2.48
CA ALA A 66 2.29 -11.97 1.96
C ALA A 66 1.82 -11.34 0.63
N ARG A 67 1.16 -12.11 -0.24
CA ARG A 67 0.59 -11.60 -1.49
C ARG A 67 -0.53 -10.61 -1.25
N ASP A 68 -1.37 -10.84 -0.25
CA ASP A 68 -2.43 -9.92 0.17
C ASP A 68 -1.87 -8.56 0.60
N TYR A 69 -0.89 -8.56 1.51
CA TYR A 69 -0.28 -7.30 1.94
C TYR A 69 0.52 -6.60 0.84
N ASN A 70 1.19 -7.36 -0.03
CA ASN A 70 1.83 -6.78 -1.22
C ASN A 70 0.81 -6.23 -2.23
N PHE A 71 -0.35 -6.88 -2.38
CA PHE A 71 -1.42 -6.39 -3.23
C PHE A 71 -1.96 -5.06 -2.70
N ALA A 72 -2.20 -4.95 -1.39
CA ALA A 72 -2.53 -3.69 -0.73
C ALA A 72 -1.45 -2.62 -1.00
N ALA A 73 -0.16 -2.97 -0.86
CA ALA A 73 0.96 -2.08 -1.17
C ALA A 73 0.99 -1.56 -2.61
N TYR A 74 0.82 -2.43 -3.60
CA TYR A 74 0.81 -2.00 -5.00
C TYR A 74 -0.40 -1.13 -5.34
N THR A 75 -1.57 -1.50 -4.82
CA THR A 75 -2.81 -0.77 -5.08
C THR A 75 -2.84 0.59 -4.38
N ASN A 76 -2.37 0.69 -3.13
CA ASN A 76 -2.20 1.96 -2.41
C ASN A 76 -1.29 2.92 -3.17
N ARG A 77 -0.12 2.45 -3.67
CA ARG A 77 0.78 3.28 -4.49
C ARG A 77 0.14 3.73 -5.80
N ALA A 78 -0.61 2.86 -6.46
CA ALA A 78 -1.33 3.22 -7.68
C ALA A 78 -2.42 4.26 -7.40
N MET A 79 -3.13 4.14 -6.27
CA MET A 79 -4.11 5.12 -5.81
C MET A 79 -3.45 6.47 -5.48
N VAL A 80 -2.27 6.49 -4.86
CA VAL A 80 -1.46 7.70 -4.65
C VAL A 80 -1.13 8.37 -5.99
N ALA A 81 -0.62 7.63 -6.97
CA ALA A 81 -0.30 8.18 -8.30
C ALA A 81 -1.53 8.78 -9.01
N ASN A 82 -2.69 8.12 -8.88
CA ASN A 82 -3.95 8.64 -9.43
C ASN A 82 -4.38 9.95 -8.74
N GLN A 83 -4.18 10.07 -7.42
CA GLN A 83 -4.48 11.30 -6.67
C GLN A 83 -3.57 12.45 -7.09
N VAL A 84 -2.26 12.20 -7.29
CA VAL A 84 -1.32 13.19 -7.83
C VAL A 84 -1.78 13.66 -9.21
N THR A 85 -2.18 12.74 -10.08
CA THR A 85 -2.71 13.08 -11.42
C THR A 85 -3.95 13.97 -11.32
N ALA A 86 -4.85 13.67 -10.39
CA ALA A 86 -6.08 14.44 -10.22
C ALA A 86 -5.83 15.83 -9.61
N ALA A 87 -4.87 15.95 -8.68
CA ALA A 87 -4.41 17.23 -8.14
C ALA A 87 -3.80 18.11 -9.25
N GLN A 88 -2.93 17.55 -10.09
CA GLN A 88 -2.32 18.26 -11.21
C GLN A 88 -3.34 18.69 -12.27
N ALA A 89 -4.35 17.87 -12.54
CA ALA A 89 -5.46 18.24 -13.41
C ALA A 89 -6.27 19.42 -12.84
N GLY A 90 -6.56 19.42 -11.53
CA GLY A 90 -7.21 20.55 -10.84
C GLY A 90 -6.36 21.82 -10.90
N ALA A 91 -5.06 21.71 -10.64
CA ALA A 91 -4.10 22.80 -10.75
C ALA A 91 -4.11 23.42 -12.16
N LEU A 92 -4.04 22.58 -13.20
CA LEU A 92 -4.03 23.04 -14.59
C LEU A 92 -5.36 23.70 -14.99
N LYS A 93 -6.51 23.17 -14.53
CA LYS A 93 -7.83 23.78 -14.76
C LYS A 93 -7.91 25.17 -14.14
N SER A 94 -7.51 25.28 -12.87
CA SER A 94 -7.51 26.55 -12.15
C SER A 94 -6.59 27.57 -12.81
N TRP A 95 -5.38 27.15 -13.21
CA TRP A 95 -4.41 28.02 -13.89
C TRP A 95 -4.90 28.54 -15.26
N ILE A 96 -5.53 27.69 -16.08
CA ILE A 96 -6.03 28.12 -17.40
C ILE A 96 -7.26 29.04 -17.27
N ASP A 97 -8.11 28.82 -16.26
CA ASP A 97 -9.23 29.71 -15.97
C ASP A 97 -8.77 31.09 -15.50
N ASP A 98 -7.75 31.15 -14.64
CA ASP A 98 -7.12 32.41 -14.22
C ASP A 98 -6.50 33.15 -15.41
N LEU A 99 -5.80 32.42 -16.28
CA LEU A 99 -5.16 33.00 -17.46
C LEU A 99 -6.20 33.59 -18.43
N ASP A 100 -7.30 32.87 -18.66
CA ASP A 100 -8.41 33.38 -19.46
C ASP A 100 -9.09 34.60 -18.83
N ALA A 101 -9.37 34.54 -17.52
CA ALA A 101 -9.93 35.66 -16.78
C ALA A 101 -9.04 36.91 -16.87
N THR A 102 -7.72 36.73 -16.86
CA THR A 102 -6.75 37.83 -17.03
C THR A 102 -6.84 38.49 -18.40
N TYR A 103 -7.24 37.75 -19.43
CA TYR A 103 -7.47 38.27 -20.78
C TYR A 103 -8.89 38.82 -21.00
N ALA A 104 -9.83 38.56 -20.09
CA ALA A 104 -11.14 39.18 -20.10
C ALA A 104 -11.08 40.65 -19.62
N PRO A 105 -12.06 41.50 -19.97
CA PRO A 105 -12.12 42.88 -19.48
C PRO A 105 -12.12 42.94 -17.95
N SER A 106 -11.29 43.82 -17.38
CA SER A 106 -11.14 44.06 -15.94
C SER A 106 -10.87 45.55 -15.66
N ASP A 107 -10.87 45.93 -14.37
CA ASP A 107 -10.61 47.30 -13.92
C ASP A 107 -9.21 47.82 -14.35
N VAL A 108 -8.30 46.91 -14.73
CA VAL A 108 -7.01 47.26 -15.33
C VAL A 108 -7.22 47.92 -16.69
N ASP A 109 -8.12 47.38 -17.52
CA ASP A 109 -8.44 47.94 -18.84
C ASP A 109 -9.03 49.34 -18.71
N ASP A 110 -9.91 49.55 -17.73
CA ASP A 110 -10.51 50.85 -17.44
C ASP A 110 -9.41 51.86 -17.05
N THR A 111 -8.52 51.48 -16.14
CA THR A 111 -7.41 52.34 -15.69
C THR A 111 -6.47 52.69 -16.86
N VAL A 112 -6.09 51.71 -17.67
CA VAL A 112 -5.26 51.92 -18.86
C VAL A 112 -5.96 52.83 -19.86
N SER A 113 -7.26 52.65 -20.10
CA SER A 113 -8.03 53.48 -21.04
C SER A 113 -8.11 54.96 -20.63
N VAL A 114 -8.10 55.22 -19.32
CA VAL A 114 -8.19 56.57 -18.75
C VAL A 114 -6.84 57.28 -18.78
N TYR A 115 -5.76 56.60 -18.40
CA TYR A 115 -4.47 57.24 -18.12
C TYR A 115 -3.39 57.03 -19.19
N ALA A 116 -3.46 55.97 -20.00
CA ALA A 116 -2.46 55.71 -21.03
C ALA A 116 -2.75 56.49 -22.32
N ASP A 117 -1.70 56.98 -22.99
CA ASP A 117 -1.81 57.70 -24.25
C ASP A 117 -2.16 56.73 -25.40
N HIS A 118 -1.70 55.49 -25.33
CA HIS A 118 -1.88 54.42 -26.30
C HIS A 118 -2.47 53.14 -25.67
N PRO A 119 -3.75 53.12 -25.26
CA PRO A 119 -4.39 51.91 -24.68
C PRO A 119 -4.32 50.66 -25.58
N VAL A 120 -4.15 50.86 -26.90
CA VAL A 120 -3.95 49.79 -27.88
C VAL A 120 -2.72 48.91 -27.58
N LEU A 121 -1.69 49.46 -26.91
CA LEU A 121 -0.50 48.72 -26.49
C LEU A 121 -0.80 47.68 -25.40
N TRP A 122 -1.90 47.85 -24.67
CA TRP A 122 -2.40 46.87 -23.70
C TRP A 122 -3.45 45.94 -24.31
N GLN A 123 -4.41 46.51 -25.06
CA GLN A 123 -5.55 45.75 -25.59
C GLN A 123 -5.12 44.75 -26.68
N THR A 124 -4.20 45.12 -27.57
CA THR A 124 -3.82 44.26 -28.71
C THR A 124 -3.12 42.98 -28.25
N PRO A 125 -2.10 43.05 -27.38
CA PRO A 125 -1.49 41.83 -26.83
C PRO A 125 -2.51 41.00 -26.06
N LYS A 126 -3.36 41.61 -25.23
CA LYS A 126 -4.38 40.90 -24.45
C LYS A 126 -5.36 40.10 -25.33
N GLN A 127 -5.85 40.71 -26.43
CA GLN A 127 -6.72 40.05 -27.41
C GLN A 127 -6.02 38.92 -28.17
N ALA A 128 -4.75 39.12 -28.55
CA ALA A 128 -3.94 38.09 -29.20
C ALA A 128 -3.73 36.89 -28.25
N GLY A 129 -3.36 37.15 -26.99
CA GLY A 129 -3.21 36.13 -25.96
C GLY A 129 -4.49 35.34 -25.73
N HIS A 130 -5.65 36.01 -25.62
CA HIS A 130 -6.95 35.36 -25.50
C HIS A 130 -7.23 34.41 -26.67
N ALA A 131 -6.99 34.87 -27.90
CA ALA A 131 -7.19 34.06 -29.10
C ALA A 131 -6.23 32.86 -29.17
N GLU A 132 -5.00 33.01 -28.71
CA GLU A 132 -3.99 31.95 -28.68
C GLU A 132 -4.32 30.85 -27.66
N ILE A 133 -4.82 31.21 -26.48
CA ILE A 133 -5.14 30.22 -25.43
C ILE A 133 -6.51 29.58 -25.61
N ALA A 134 -7.45 30.19 -26.33
CA ALA A 134 -8.83 29.71 -26.41
C ALA A 134 -8.95 28.24 -26.89
N PRO A 135 -8.21 27.77 -27.91
CA PRO A 135 -8.22 26.36 -28.30
C PRO A 135 -7.66 25.43 -27.20
N LEU A 136 -6.62 25.88 -26.48
CA LEU A 136 -6.02 25.14 -25.37
C LEU A 136 -7.02 25.01 -24.21
N ARG A 137 -7.66 26.12 -23.82
CA ARG A 137 -8.68 26.12 -22.76
C ARG A 137 -9.84 25.20 -23.11
N ALA A 138 -10.41 25.31 -24.31
CA ALA A 138 -11.49 24.44 -24.75
C ALA A 138 -11.09 22.95 -24.74
N THR A 139 -9.84 22.66 -25.09
CA THR A 139 -9.28 21.30 -24.99
C THR A 139 -9.18 20.83 -23.55
N LEU A 140 -8.68 21.67 -22.63
CA LEU A 140 -8.56 21.33 -21.22
C LEU A 140 -9.93 21.17 -20.54
N ASP A 141 -10.90 22.03 -20.86
CA ASP A 141 -12.28 21.93 -20.35
C ASP A 141 -12.95 20.61 -20.76
N ALA A 142 -12.65 20.10 -21.96
CA ALA A 142 -13.15 18.81 -22.42
C ALA A 142 -12.38 17.62 -21.83
N LEU A 143 -11.05 17.73 -21.67
CA LEU A 143 -10.19 16.60 -21.28
C LEU A 143 -10.10 16.40 -19.77
N LEU A 144 -9.94 17.47 -18.98
CA LEU A 144 -9.62 17.36 -17.56
C LEU A 144 -10.71 16.63 -16.75
N PRO A 145 -12.03 16.88 -16.95
CA PRO A 145 -13.08 16.09 -16.29
C PRO A 145 -13.05 14.61 -16.69
N VAL A 146 -12.73 14.30 -17.95
CA VAL A 146 -12.65 12.92 -18.44
C VAL A 146 -11.47 12.19 -17.82
N VAL A 147 -10.30 12.84 -17.75
CA VAL A 147 -9.09 12.28 -17.15
C VAL A 147 -9.29 12.04 -15.66
N THR A 148 -9.75 13.05 -14.92
CA THR A 148 -10.00 12.96 -13.46
C THR A 148 -11.06 11.93 -13.12
N SER A 149 -12.20 11.90 -13.82
CA SER A 149 -13.22 10.86 -13.64
C SER A 149 -12.72 9.47 -14.05
N GLY A 150 -11.84 9.39 -15.04
CA GLY A 150 -11.16 8.16 -15.44
C GLY A 150 -10.28 7.60 -14.31
N VAL A 151 -9.33 8.39 -13.82
CA VAL A 151 -8.46 7.98 -12.71
C VAL A 151 -9.23 7.77 -11.43
N GLY A 152 -10.28 8.55 -11.16
CA GLY A 152 -11.17 8.39 -10.01
C GLY A 152 -11.90 7.04 -10.02
N ARG A 153 -12.41 6.61 -11.17
CA ARG A 153 -13.01 5.27 -11.34
C ARG A 153 -11.99 4.14 -11.20
N ILE A 154 -10.76 4.33 -11.71
CA ILE A 154 -9.67 3.36 -11.51
C ILE A 154 -9.34 3.26 -10.02
N THR A 155 -9.19 4.37 -9.32
CA THR A 155 -8.94 4.39 -7.86
C THR A 155 -10.05 3.67 -7.10
N ARG A 156 -11.32 3.86 -7.46
CA ARG A 156 -12.43 3.13 -6.85
C ARG A 156 -12.35 1.64 -7.12
N ALA A 157 -12.06 1.24 -8.36
CA ALA A 157 -11.88 -0.17 -8.69
C ALA A 157 -10.72 -0.81 -7.91
N LEU A 158 -9.62 -0.09 -7.69
CA LEU A 158 -8.50 -0.55 -6.86
C LEU A 158 -8.90 -0.68 -5.38
N SER A 159 -9.61 0.31 -4.83
CA SER A 159 -10.17 0.29 -3.47
C SER A 159 -11.11 -0.92 -3.26
N ASP A 160 -12.05 -1.14 -4.19
CA ASP A 160 -12.97 -2.28 -4.16
C ASP A 160 -12.20 -3.60 -4.35
N ALA A 161 -11.15 -3.62 -5.16
CA ALA A 161 -10.32 -4.81 -5.35
C ALA A 161 -9.56 -5.20 -4.08
N GLN A 162 -9.05 -4.25 -3.29
CA GLN A 162 -8.40 -4.53 -2.01
C GLN A 162 -9.35 -5.24 -1.03
N LEU A 163 -10.57 -4.69 -0.87
CA LEU A 163 -11.60 -5.28 -0.01
C LEU A 163 -11.88 -6.74 -0.39
N ASN A 164 -12.06 -7.00 -1.69
CA ASN A 164 -12.36 -8.32 -2.21
C ASN A 164 -11.16 -9.28 -2.13
N TYR A 165 -9.95 -8.81 -2.40
CA TYR A 165 -8.73 -9.62 -2.39
C TYR A 165 -8.39 -10.09 -0.97
N HIS A 166 -8.50 -9.21 0.02
CA HIS A 166 -8.27 -9.56 1.42
C HIS A 166 -9.28 -10.61 1.90
N ALA A 167 -10.57 -10.38 1.66
CA ALA A 167 -11.62 -11.33 2.01
C ALA A 167 -11.43 -12.69 1.31
N ALA A 168 -11.08 -12.69 0.03
CA ALA A 168 -10.80 -13.90 -0.74
C ALA A 168 -9.60 -14.67 -0.19
N THR A 169 -8.54 -13.97 0.24
CA THR A 169 -7.34 -14.60 0.82
C THR A 169 -7.68 -15.40 2.08
N LEU A 170 -8.50 -14.83 2.98
CA LEU A 170 -8.92 -15.51 4.20
C LEU A 170 -9.73 -16.79 3.93
N VAL A 171 -10.57 -16.79 2.89
CA VAL A 171 -11.41 -17.94 2.52
C VAL A 171 -10.61 -19.02 1.77
N THR A 172 -9.68 -18.62 0.92
CA THR A 172 -8.94 -19.53 0.03
C THR A 172 -7.69 -20.14 0.68
N ALA A 173 -7.17 -19.56 1.76
CA ALA A 173 -5.97 -20.06 2.43
C ALA A 173 -6.10 -21.52 2.92
N PRO A 174 -7.18 -21.95 3.60
CA PRO A 174 -7.34 -23.35 4.01
C PRO A 174 -7.43 -24.31 2.82
N GLN A 175 -8.10 -23.90 1.74
CA GLN A 175 -8.26 -24.71 0.52
C GLN A 175 -6.91 -24.89 -0.19
N THR A 176 -6.13 -23.81 -0.30
CA THR A 176 -4.80 -23.85 -0.91
C THR A 176 -3.86 -24.74 -0.09
N ALA A 177 -3.92 -24.63 1.24
CA ALA A 177 -3.15 -25.49 2.12
C ALA A 177 -3.50 -26.97 1.95
N ASP A 178 -4.78 -27.31 1.80
CA ASP A 178 -5.23 -28.69 1.56
C ASP A 178 -4.76 -29.24 0.21
N VAL A 179 -4.86 -28.44 -0.85
CA VAL A 179 -4.33 -28.80 -2.18
C VAL A 179 -2.82 -29.04 -2.12
N VAL A 180 -2.07 -28.16 -1.44
CA VAL A 180 -0.62 -28.32 -1.28
C VAL A 180 -0.27 -29.54 -0.43
N ALA A 181 -1.07 -29.85 0.60
CA ALA A 181 -0.89 -31.06 1.39
C ALA A 181 -1.02 -32.31 0.50
N GLN A 182 -2.11 -32.41 -0.28
CA GLN A 182 -2.36 -33.52 -1.20
C GLN A 182 -1.32 -33.64 -2.31
N GLN A 183 -0.80 -32.51 -2.83
CA GLN A 183 0.25 -32.52 -3.85
C GLN A 183 1.58 -33.02 -3.31
N ASN A 184 1.94 -32.66 -2.07
CA ASN A 184 3.11 -33.21 -1.40
C ASN A 184 2.92 -34.69 -1.04
N GLN A 185 1.73 -35.04 -0.59
CA GLN A 185 1.38 -36.39 -0.21
C GLN A 185 -0.14 -36.65 -0.35
N SER A 186 -0.53 -37.48 -1.31
CA SER A 186 -1.92 -37.63 -1.77
C SER A 186 -2.92 -38.17 -0.74
N ASP A 187 -2.44 -38.78 0.34
CA ASP A 187 -3.24 -39.34 1.44
C ASP A 187 -3.28 -38.41 2.67
N THR A 188 -2.92 -37.14 2.49
CA THR A 188 -2.94 -36.11 3.54
C THR A 188 -3.95 -35.01 3.22
N HIS A 189 -4.54 -34.45 4.27
CA HIS A 189 -5.54 -33.39 4.18
C HIS A 189 -5.37 -32.40 5.32
N VAL A 190 -5.72 -31.13 5.10
CA VAL A 190 -5.86 -30.18 6.21
C VAL A 190 -7.05 -30.60 7.07
N THR A 191 -6.88 -30.60 8.40
CA THR A 191 -7.94 -30.94 9.34
C THR A 191 -9.18 -30.08 9.09
N ALA A 192 -10.29 -30.73 8.72
CA ALA A 192 -11.55 -30.06 8.48
C ALA A 192 -12.00 -29.28 9.73
N GLY A 193 -12.30 -27.99 9.53
CA GLY A 193 -12.76 -27.10 10.61
C GLY A 193 -11.69 -26.65 11.60
N TYR A 194 -10.42 -27.10 11.50
CA TYR A 194 -9.35 -26.64 12.38
C TYR A 194 -9.20 -25.12 12.33
N PHE A 195 -9.20 -24.57 11.12
CA PHE A 195 -8.97 -23.15 10.87
C PHE A 195 -9.97 -22.23 11.58
N THR A 196 -11.24 -22.67 11.66
CA THR A 196 -12.34 -21.96 12.33
C THR A 196 -12.64 -22.50 13.73
N SER A 197 -11.85 -23.45 14.23
CA SER A 197 -12.08 -24.07 15.54
C SER A 197 -11.66 -23.14 16.68
N ALA A 198 -12.18 -23.39 17.88
CA ALA A 198 -11.74 -22.70 19.10
C ALA A 198 -10.22 -22.80 19.34
N ARG A 199 -9.57 -23.86 18.85
CA ARG A 199 -8.11 -24.05 18.95
C ARG A 199 -7.32 -23.04 18.11
N ASN A 200 -7.90 -22.52 17.02
CA ASN A 200 -7.25 -21.56 16.11
C ASN A 200 -7.88 -20.15 16.16
N ALA A 201 -8.93 -19.95 16.95
CA ALA A 201 -9.71 -18.71 16.99
C ALA A 201 -8.85 -17.46 17.28
N THR A 202 -7.88 -17.56 18.19
CA THR A 202 -6.96 -16.44 18.51
C THR A 202 -6.08 -16.06 17.33
N GLN A 203 -5.56 -17.02 16.57
CA GLN A 203 -4.73 -16.73 15.39
C GLN A 203 -5.58 -16.18 14.26
N LEU A 204 -6.75 -16.77 14.02
CA LEU A 204 -7.67 -16.28 13.01
C LEU A 204 -8.06 -14.83 13.30
N ALA A 205 -8.42 -14.51 14.55
CA ALA A 205 -8.73 -13.15 14.98
C ALA A 205 -7.53 -12.20 14.83
N ALA A 206 -6.31 -12.66 15.14
CA ALA A 206 -5.11 -11.85 14.97
C ALA A 206 -4.88 -11.54 13.48
N TRP A 207 -5.04 -12.52 12.58
CA TRP A 207 -4.89 -12.31 11.14
C TRP A 207 -5.99 -11.41 10.58
N THR A 208 -7.26 -11.67 10.88
CA THR A 208 -8.39 -10.88 10.35
C THR A 208 -8.35 -9.42 10.81
N ASN A 209 -7.80 -9.15 11.99
CA ASN A 209 -7.71 -7.79 12.54
C ASN A 209 -6.36 -7.12 12.27
N TYR A 210 -5.44 -7.79 11.56
CA TYR A 210 -4.11 -7.25 11.30
C TYR A 210 -4.15 -6.03 10.40
N THR A 211 -4.99 -6.10 9.38
CA THR A 211 -5.28 -4.98 8.48
C THR A 211 -6.73 -4.56 8.64
N GLN A 212 -7.01 -3.31 8.30
CA GLN A 212 -8.34 -2.73 8.28
C GLN A 212 -8.53 -1.90 7.01
N ILE A 213 -9.79 -1.71 6.62
CA ILE A 213 -10.14 -0.72 5.60
C ILE A 213 -10.31 0.63 6.30
N VAL A 214 -9.42 1.56 5.98
CA VAL A 214 -9.49 2.95 6.43
C VAL A 214 -10.31 3.74 5.42
N THR A 215 -11.23 4.58 5.90
CA THR A 215 -12.01 5.50 5.05
C THR A 215 -11.60 6.93 5.36
N PRO A 216 -10.74 7.55 4.52
CA PRO A 216 -10.15 8.84 4.87
C PRO A 216 -11.16 10.00 4.73
N ALA A 217 -11.95 10.01 3.65
CA ALA A 217 -12.89 11.08 3.36
C ALA A 217 -13.91 11.31 4.49
N GLY A 218 -14.02 12.55 4.96
CA GLY A 218 -14.82 12.99 6.09
C GLY A 218 -14.10 13.01 7.44
N SER A 219 -12.86 12.50 7.53
CA SER A 219 -12.08 12.49 8.76
C SER A 219 -11.11 13.68 8.85
N LEU A 220 -10.91 14.24 10.05
CA LEU A 220 -10.02 15.40 10.29
C LEU A 220 -8.66 15.05 10.92
N GLY A 221 -8.45 13.78 11.31
CA GLY A 221 -7.21 13.32 11.96
C GLY A 221 -6.14 12.86 10.97
N ALA A 222 -5.01 12.38 11.49
CA ALA A 222 -3.94 11.79 10.69
C ALA A 222 -4.43 10.55 9.93
N ASP A 223 -3.85 10.32 8.75
CA ASP A 223 -4.18 9.24 7.83
C ASP A 223 -2.97 8.96 6.93
N HIS A 224 -2.51 7.71 6.86
CA HIS A 224 -1.28 7.39 6.13
C HIS A 224 -1.39 7.65 4.62
N PHE A 225 -2.56 7.42 4.00
CA PHE A 225 -2.71 7.71 2.58
C PHE A 225 -2.62 9.22 2.33
N ALA A 226 -3.29 10.02 3.16
CA ALA A 226 -3.16 11.48 3.09
C ALA A 226 -1.72 11.93 3.34
N ASP A 227 -1.02 11.36 4.33
CA ASP A 227 0.38 11.68 4.63
C ASP A 227 1.28 11.40 3.43
N VAL A 228 1.14 10.25 2.77
CA VAL A 228 1.96 9.87 1.61
C VAL A 228 1.67 10.77 0.39
N VAL A 229 0.41 11.14 0.14
CA VAL A 229 0.07 11.95 -1.04
C VAL A 229 0.39 13.44 -0.87
N THR A 230 0.43 13.93 0.38
CA THR A 230 0.76 15.34 0.69
C THR A 230 2.18 15.52 1.24
N ASP A 231 3.01 14.49 1.21
CA ASP A 231 4.37 14.54 1.74
C ASP A 231 5.17 15.69 1.09
N ALA A 232 5.66 16.61 1.91
CA ALA A 232 6.28 17.83 1.43
C ALA A 232 7.61 17.62 0.72
N ASP A 233 8.29 16.49 0.89
CA ASP A 233 9.55 16.23 0.20
C ASP A 233 9.31 15.65 -1.21
N THR A 234 8.17 14.99 -1.42
CA THR A 234 7.83 14.30 -2.66
C THR A 234 6.75 14.97 -3.50
N LEU A 235 5.93 15.83 -2.90
CA LEU A 235 4.94 16.63 -3.63
C LEU A 235 5.64 17.56 -4.63
N ASP A 236 5.16 17.61 -5.86
CA ASP A 236 5.79 18.40 -6.91
C ASP A 236 5.64 19.92 -6.68
N ALA A 237 6.56 20.69 -7.22
CA ALA A 237 6.58 22.14 -7.03
C ALA A 237 5.35 22.84 -7.65
N PHE A 238 4.79 22.29 -8.72
CA PHE A 238 3.64 22.88 -9.42
C PHE A 238 2.35 22.81 -8.59
N LEU A 239 2.21 21.80 -7.73
CA LEU A 239 1.11 21.75 -6.75
C LEU A 239 1.33 22.70 -5.56
N LYS A 240 2.57 22.82 -5.08
CA LYS A 240 2.90 23.65 -3.90
C LYS A 240 2.77 25.13 -4.16
N ASP A 241 3.41 25.61 -5.24
CA ASP A 241 3.54 27.02 -5.51
C ASP A 241 3.69 27.27 -7.02
N ARG A 242 2.74 28.01 -7.58
CA ARG A 242 2.76 28.49 -8.96
C ARG A 242 3.06 29.99 -9.04
N SER A 243 3.61 30.58 -7.97
CA SER A 243 3.95 32.00 -7.95
C SER A 243 4.99 32.35 -9.02
N GLY A 244 4.79 33.50 -9.65
CA GLY A 244 5.69 33.97 -10.69
C GLY A 244 5.28 35.28 -11.32
N THR A 245 6.21 35.94 -11.98
CA THR A 245 5.90 37.05 -12.88
C THR A 245 5.32 36.48 -14.17
N ARG A 246 4.12 36.90 -14.57
CA ARG A 246 3.55 36.53 -15.89
C ARG A 246 4.19 37.38 -16.98
N SER A 247 5.49 37.21 -17.17
CA SER A 247 6.23 37.66 -18.34
C SER A 247 6.35 36.51 -19.36
N THR A 248 5.23 35.88 -19.70
CA THR A 248 5.23 34.88 -20.78
C THR A 248 5.10 35.63 -22.09
N GLY A 249 6.15 35.55 -22.92
CA GLY A 249 6.24 36.26 -24.19
C GLY A 249 5.03 35.98 -25.08
N PRO A 250 4.56 36.97 -25.85
CA PRO A 250 4.99 38.36 -26.02
C PRO A 250 4.15 39.35 -25.17
N ARG A 251 4.64 39.72 -23.97
CA ARG A 251 4.13 40.86 -23.16
C ARG A 251 2.60 41.00 -23.09
N TYR A 252 1.87 39.90 -22.99
CA TYR A 252 0.40 39.93 -23.06
C TYR A 252 -0.29 40.61 -21.87
N GLN A 253 0.45 40.87 -20.78
CA GLN A 253 -0.08 41.36 -19.50
C GLN A 253 0.86 42.40 -18.85
N GLU A 254 1.61 43.14 -19.67
CA GLU A 254 2.48 44.24 -19.23
C GLU A 254 2.27 45.46 -20.12
N LEU A 255 2.42 46.65 -19.54
CA LEU A 255 2.37 47.93 -20.27
C LEU A 255 3.50 48.82 -19.78
N ASP A 256 4.15 49.51 -20.71
CA ASP A 256 4.94 50.71 -20.45
C ASP A 256 4.53 51.73 -21.51
N ASP A 257 3.88 52.81 -21.10
CA ASP A 257 3.37 53.84 -22.01
C ASP A 257 3.51 55.25 -21.41
N SER A 258 3.43 56.27 -22.25
CA SER A 258 3.26 57.65 -21.81
C SER A 258 1.81 57.87 -21.36
N GLY A 259 1.62 58.79 -20.42
CA GLY A 259 0.31 59.26 -19.98
C GLY A 259 0.18 60.78 -20.08
N GLY A 260 1.10 61.45 -20.78
CA GLY A 260 1.21 62.91 -20.81
C GLY A 260 0.05 63.59 -21.53
N THR A 261 -0.59 62.93 -22.50
CA THR A 261 -1.77 63.49 -23.18
C THR A 261 -3.05 63.34 -22.35
N ARG A 262 -3.12 62.30 -21.52
CA ARG A 262 -4.23 62.09 -20.56
C ARG A 262 -4.07 62.94 -19.31
N CYS A 263 -2.84 63.05 -18.79
CA CYS A 263 -2.49 63.81 -17.60
C CYS A 263 -2.00 65.21 -17.96
N ARG A 264 -2.94 66.09 -18.33
CA ARG A 264 -2.68 67.44 -18.87
C ARG A 264 -1.78 68.35 -18.01
N PHE A 265 -1.62 68.06 -16.72
CA PHE A 265 -0.78 68.84 -15.81
C PHE A 265 0.63 68.23 -15.59
N ASN A 266 0.89 67.04 -16.12
CA ASN A 266 2.19 66.38 -16.09
C ASN A 266 2.51 65.77 -17.47
N PRO A 267 3.16 66.53 -18.38
CA PRO A 267 3.47 66.05 -19.74
C PRO A 267 4.53 64.93 -19.77
N ALA A 268 5.25 64.70 -18.67
CA ALA A 268 6.20 63.59 -18.51
C ALA A 268 5.57 62.37 -17.81
N ALA A 269 4.24 62.35 -17.67
CA ALA A 269 3.54 61.24 -17.05
C ALA A 269 3.75 59.93 -17.83
N THR A 270 3.78 58.84 -17.07
CA THR A 270 3.95 57.47 -17.54
C THR A 270 2.92 56.59 -16.86
N VAL A 271 2.51 55.54 -17.57
CA VAL A 271 1.66 54.49 -17.06
C VAL A 271 2.37 53.16 -17.28
N SER A 272 2.47 52.35 -16.24
CA SER A 272 3.00 50.99 -16.38
C SER A 272 2.13 49.98 -15.67
N VAL A 273 2.09 48.77 -16.24
CA VAL A 273 1.37 47.62 -15.67
C VAL A 273 2.36 46.46 -15.53
N ARG A 274 2.37 45.84 -14.36
CA ARG A 274 3.13 44.62 -14.06
C ARG A 274 2.23 43.59 -13.41
N ALA A 275 2.11 42.41 -14.00
CA ALA A 275 1.27 41.33 -13.49
C ALA A 275 2.08 40.29 -12.71
N PHE A 276 1.55 39.89 -11.56
CA PHE A 276 2.08 38.84 -10.69
C PHE A 276 1.01 37.78 -10.51
N HIS A 277 1.41 36.53 -10.68
CA HIS A 277 0.52 35.39 -10.52
C HIS A 277 0.89 34.62 -9.26
N ASN A 278 -0.14 34.15 -8.57
CA ASN A 278 -0.03 33.28 -7.42
C ASN A 278 -1.05 32.16 -7.59
N GLY A 279 -0.66 30.93 -7.24
CA GLY A 279 -1.57 29.81 -7.32
C GLY A 279 -1.00 28.61 -6.62
N ALA A 280 -1.89 27.75 -6.13
CA ALA A 280 -1.48 26.54 -5.46
C ALA A 280 -2.59 25.50 -5.45
N THR A 281 -2.25 24.30 -5.00
CA THR A 281 -3.18 23.17 -4.88
C THR A 281 -2.92 22.44 -3.59
N GLN A 282 -3.98 22.16 -2.82
CA GLN A 282 -3.85 21.42 -1.57
C GLN A 282 -4.97 20.40 -1.42
N LEU A 283 -4.70 19.35 -0.64
CA LEU A 283 -5.72 18.40 -0.20
C LEU A 283 -6.50 19.04 0.94
N ARG A 284 -7.83 19.00 0.89
CA ARG A 284 -8.69 19.54 1.95
C ARG A 284 -8.53 18.76 3.26
N GLN A 285 -8.76 19.42 4.40
CA GLN A 285 -8.66 18.81 5.74
C GLN A 285 -9.54 17.57 5.91
N ASP A 286 -10.71 17.58 5.29
CA ASP A 286 -11.67 16.48 5.34
C ASP A 286 -11.35 15.35 4.36
N LYS A 287 -10.27 15.46 3.58
CA LYS A 287 -9.80 14.47 2.59
C LYS A 287 -10.85 14.13 1.53
N LYS A 288 -11.92 14.93 1.40
CA LYS A 288 -12.97 14.70 0.39
C LYS A 288 -12.55 15.12 -1.00
N GLY A 289 -11.38 15.72 -1.16
CA GLY A 289 -10.89 16.16 -2.46
C GLY A 289 -9.82 17.23 -2.42
N TRP A 290 -9.29 17.52 -3.60
CA TRP A 290 -8.29 18.57 -3.85
C TRP A 290 -8.96 19.88 -4.23
N GLU A 291 -8.32 20.97 -3.83
CA GLU A 291 -8.69 22.33 -4.18
C GLU A 291 -7.51 23.06 -4.81
N ALA A 292 -7.78 23.73 -5.93
CA ALA A 292 -6.80 24.53 -6.65
C ALA A 292 -7.37 25.93 -6.88
N ILE A 293 -6.55 26.94 -6.54
CA ILE A 293 -6.90 28.34 -6.71
C ILE A 293 -5.70 29.03 -7.34
N ASP A 294 -5.98 29.87 -8.33
CA ASP A 294 -5.04 30.68 -9.06
C ASP A 294 -5.60 32.10 -9.15
N ALA A 295 -4.72 33.09 -9.03
CA ALA A 295 -5.08 34.48 -9.20
C ALA A 295 -3.93 35.29 -9.78
N THR A 296 -4.26 36.26 -10.60
CA THR A 296 -3.31 37.22 -11.15
C THR A 296 -3.66 38.62 -10.69
N THR A 297 -2.70 39.30 -10.07
CA THR A 297 -2.80 40.70 -9.63
C THR A 297 -1.94 41.57 -10.52
N ALA A 298 -2.53 42.62 -11.09
CA ALA A 298 -1.83 43.66 -11.82
C ALA A 298 -1.50 44.84 -10.90
N SER A 299 -0.24 45.22 -10.83
CA SER A 299 0.21 46.48 -10.24
C SER A 299 0.22 47.54 -11.34
N VAL A 300 -0.71 48.50 -11.25
CA VAL A 300 -0.85 49.61 -12.20
C VAL A 300 -0.24 50.87 -11.59
N TYR A 301 0.84 51.37 -12.16
CA TYR A 301 1.49 52.62 -11.75
C TYR A 301 1.09 53.76 -12.68
N VAL A 302 0.66 54.88 -12.11
CA VAL A 302 0.29 56.11 -12.82
C VAL A 302 1.06 57.27 -12.21
N SER A 303 2.09 57.75 -12.91
CA SER A 303 3.00 58.77 -12.37
C SER A 303 2.39 60.18 -12.30
N CYS A 304 1.22 60.39 -12.90
CA CYS A 304 0.47 61.65 -12.80
C CYS A 304 0.14 62.02 -11.35
N TYR A 305 -0.17 61.02 -10.52
CA TYR A 305 -0.53 61.18 -9.12
C TYR A 305 0.43 60.44 -8.19
N ASP A 306 1.53 59.92 -8.75
CA ASP A 306 2.45 59.00 -8.07
C ASP A 306 1.71 57.87 -7.34
N MET A 307 0.79 57.24 -8.06
CA MET A 307 -0.15 56.26 -7.52
C MET A 307 0.12 54.87 -8.08
N THR A 308 0.17 53.88 -7.19
CA THR A 308 0.21 52.46 -7.54
C THR A 308 -1.07 51.79 -7.06
N LEU A 309 -1.80 51.16 -7.97
CA LEU A 309 -3.04 50.44 -7.69
C LEU A 309 -2.83 48.94 -7.90
N PRO A 310 -2.96 48.10 -6.86
CA PRO A 310 -3.13 46.67 -7.06
C PRO A 310 -4.56 46.40 -7.54
N VAL A 311 -4.69 45.67 -8.64
CA VAL A 311 -5.98 45.32 -9.24
C VAL A 311 -5.98 43.82 -9.52
N ILE A 312 -7.05 43.14 -9.15
CA ILE A 312 -7.22 41.72 -9.46
C ILE A 312 -7.53 41.63 -10.95
N ALA A 313 -6.59 41.08 -11.71
CA ALA A 313 -6.68 41.01 -13.16
C ALA A 313 -7.42 39.74 -13.60
N GLY A 314 -7.29 38.65 -12.85
CA GLY A 314 -7.96 37.38 -13.11
C GLY A 314 -7.97 36.48 -11.87
N THR A 315 -8.93 35.56 -11.84
CA THR A 315 -8.99 34.47 -10.87
C THR A 315 -9.45 33.17 -11.53
N GLY A 316 -8.96 32.05 -11.02
CA GLY A 316 -9.25 30.70 -11.49
C GLY A 316 -9.38 29.75 -10.31
N GLY A 317 -10.26 28.76 -10.45
CA GLY A 317 -10.51 27.80 -9.38
C GLY A 317 -11.05 26.49 -9.92
N SER A 318 -10.58 25.39 -9.33
CA SER A 318 -11.03 24.05 -9.67
C SER A 318 -10.97 23.14 -8.46
N THR A 319 -11.85 22.15 -8.45
CA THR A 319 -11.85 21.11 -7.42
C THR A 319 -11.88 19.72 -8.01
N ASN A 320 -11.50 18.75 -7.20
CA ASN A 320 -11.69 17.35 -7.50
C ASN A 320 -12.23 16.67 -6.24
N GLY A 321 -13.49 16.24 -6.25
CA GLY A 321 -14.19 15.66 -5.10
C GLY A 321 -15.38 16.50 -4.62
N ASP A 322 -15.99 16.08 -3.51
CA ASP A 322 -17.20 16.71 -2.96
C ASP A 322 -16.87 17.94 -2.11
N VAL A 323 -17.17 19.12 -2.64
CA VAL A 323 -16.89 20.45 -2.06
C VAL A 323 -18.02 20.98 -1.19
N ARG A 324 -19.01 20.16 -0.84
CA ARG A 324 -20.14 20.64 -0.06
C ARG A 324 -19.81 20.68 1.43
N VAL A 325 -19.97 21.85 2.00
CA VAL A 325 -19.89 22.12 3.43
C VAL A 325 -21.27 22.50 3.94
N ASN A 326 -21.81 21.71 4.86
CA ASN A 326 -23.19 21.84 5.34
C ASN A 326 -24.22 21.88 4.19
N GLY A 327 -23.94 21.16 3.09
CA GLY A 327 -24.80 21.10 1.91
C GLY A 327 -24.61 22.24 0.89
N VAL A 328 -23.73 23.21 1.16
CA VAL A 328 -23.43 24.33 0.27
C VAL A 328 -22.07 24.11 -0.40
N GLU A 329 -22.00 24.26 -1.73
CA GLU A 329 -20.74 24.16 -2.49
C GLU A 329 -19.79 25.30 -2.09
N SER A 330 -18.63 24.96 -1.53
CA SER A 330 -17.67 25.95 -1.02
C SER A 330 -16.30 25.33 -0.75
N TYR A 331 -15.23 26.11 -0.90
CA TYR A 331 -13.93 25.77 -0.29
C TYR A 331 -13.95 25.92 1.23
N LEU A 332 -14.83 26.77 1.74
CA LEU A 332 -14.86 27.20 3.14
C LEU A 332 -15.38 26.09 4.04
N LYS A 333 -14.72 25.87 5.16
CA LYS A 333 -15.18 25.00 6.25
C LYS A 333 -16.42 25.55 6.95
N SER A 334 -16.66 26.86 6.90
CA SER A 334 -17.82 27.51 7.52
C SER A 334 -18.27 28.72 6.69
N PRO A 335 -18.92 28.50 5.54
CA PRO A 335 -19.44 29.61 4.72
C PRO A 335 -20.43 30.47 5.52
N PRO A 336 -20.55 31.78 5.24
CA PRO A 336 -20.01 32.49 4.08
C PRO A 336 -18.66 33.21 4.31
N PHE A 337 -18.00 33.01 5.46
CA PHE A 337 -16.79 33.76 5.81
C PHE A 337 -15.55 32.89 5.70
N VAL A 338 -14.46 33.48 5.20
CA VAL A 338 -13.15 32.83 5.19
C VAL A 338 -12.55 32.87 6.61
N ALA A 339 -12.53 31.73 7.27
CA ALA A 339 -11.86 31.55 8.54
C ALA A 339 -10.37 31.30 8.33
N TRP A 340 -9.56 31.56 9.36
CA TRP A 340 -8.12 31.27 9.31
C TRP A 340 -7.83 29.79 8.98
N SER A 341 -8.68 28.86 9.40
CA SER A 341 -8.52 27.43 9.14
C SER A 341 -8.84 27.01 7.70
N ASP A 342 -9.49 27.86 6.90
CA ASP A 342 -9.82 27.55 5.50
C ASP A 342 -8.57 27.59 4.62
N TRP A 343 -7.52 28.29 5.07
CA TRP A 343 -6.22 28.33 4.41
C TRP A 343 -5.35 27.10 4.69
N GLN A 344 -5.82 26.18 5.55
CA GLN A 344 -5.06 25.03 6.01
C GLN A 344 -5.54 23.77 5.31
N GLY A 345 -4.67 23.20 4.46
CA GLY A 345 -4.86 21.87 3.91
C GLY A 345 -4.67 20.76 4.95
N TYR A 346 -4.81 19.52 4.50
CA TYR A 346 -4.45 18.35 5.30
C TYR A 346 -2.99 18.43 5.81
N GLY A 347 -2.71 17.85 6.98
CA GLY A 347 -1.37 17.83 7.58
C GLY A 347 -0.88 19.18 8.11
N GLY A 348 -1.66 20.25 7.95
CA GLY A 348 -1.27 21.61 8.33
C GLY A 348 -0.42 22.33 7.31
N TYR A 349 -0.37 21.84 6.07
CA TYR A 349 0.27 22.54 4.96
C TYR A 349 -0.57 23.73 4.49
N TYR A 350 0.10 24.82 4.14
CA TYR A 350 -0.48 26.03 3.58
C TYR A 350 0.11 26.24 2.20
N ASN A 351 -0.52 25.68 1.18
CA ASN A 351 -0.02 25.92 -0.18
C ASN A 351 -0.51 27.29 -0.68
N PHE A 352 -1.60 27.81 -0.12
CA PHE A 352 -2.06 29.17 -0.37
C PHE A 352 -1.32 30.20 0.51
N GLY A 353 -0.73 31.22 -0.12
CA GLY A 353 0.00 32.29 0.58
C GLY A 353 1.48 31.94 0.80
N ASP A 354 2.03 32.38 1.94
CA ASP A 354 3.40 32.06 2.31
C ASP A 354 3.51 30.61 2.82
N HIS A 355 3.88 29.70 1.93
CA HIS A 355 4.06 28.28 2.23
C HIS A 355 5.23 27.97 3.18
N THR A 356 6.06 28.97 3.51
CA THR A 356 7.13 28.84 4.52
C THR A 356 6.67 29.25 5.92
N SER A 357 5.50 29.88 6.02
CA SER A 357 4.91 30.32 7.29
C SER A 357 4.25 29.16 8.04
N THR A 358 4.24 29.24 9.37
CA THR A 358 3.42 28.36 10.22
C THR A 358 2.02 28.92 10.47
N THR A 359 1.75 30.13 9.99
CA THR A 359 0.49 30.86 10.19
C THR A 359 -0.40 30.73 8.95
N PRO A 360 -1.54 30.02 9.06
CA PRO A 360 -2.51 29.89 7.98
C PRO A 360 -2.97 31.25 7.46
N GLY A 361 -3.01 31.42 6.14
CA GLY A 361 -3.52 32.64 5.50
C GLY A 361 -2.56 33.83 5.50
N LEU A 362 -1.33 33.69 6.02
CA LEU A 362 -0.32 34.74 5.92
C LEU A 362 0.14 34.90 4.46
N GLY A 363 0.22 36.15 3.99
CA GLY A 363 0.74 36.45 2.65
C GLY A 363 -0.17 36.01 1.50
N VAL A 364 -1.42 35.64 1.77
CA VAL A 364 -2.41 35.33 0.72
C VAL A 364 -2.73 36.60 -0.06
N ALA A 365 -2.60 36.54 -1.38
CA ALA A 365 -2.94 37.64 -2.28
C ALA A 365 -4.47 37.86 -2.34
N ASP A 366 -4.90 39.12 -2.48
CA ASP A 366 -6.32 39.48 -2.50
C ASP A 366 -7.14 38.70 -3.55
N GLY A 367 -6.56 38.40 -4.71
CA GLY A 367 -7.22 37.60 -5.76
C GLY A 367 -7.50 36.15 -5.33
N LEU A 368 -6.60 35.52 -4.57
CA LEU A 368 -6.82 34.19 -4.01
C LEU A 368 -7.94 34.24 -2.95
N ALA A 369 -7.93 35.27 -2.10
CA ALA A 369 -8.96 35.51 -1.09
C ALA A 369 -10.34 35.76 -1.72
N GLN A 370 -10.39 36.55 -2.79
CA GLN A 370 -11.62 36.75 -3.55
C GLN A 370 -12.13 35.43 -4.11
N LYS A 371 -11.26 34.65 -4.78
CA LYS A 371 -11.68 33.39 -5.41
C LYS A 371 -12.18 32.36 -4.40
N MET A 372 -11.54 32.31 -3.23
CA MET A 372 -11.96 31.48 -2.10
C MET A 372 -13.40 31.79 -1.67
N GLY A 373 -13.77 33.08 -1.64
CA GLY A 373 -15.13 33.54 -1.30
C GLY A 373 -16.17 33.36 -2.41
N GLU A 374 -15.77 33.43 -3.68
CA GLU A 374 -16.64 33.16 -4.84
C GLU A 374 -17.01 31.69 -4.96
N GLY A 375 -16.10 30.80 -4.55
CA GLY A 375 -16.31 29.37 -4.50
C GLY A 375 -15.50 28.57 -5.53
N PRO A 376 -15.72 27.25 -5.55
CA PRO A 376 -14.73 26.30 -6.07
C PRO A 376 -14.62 26.13 -7.58
N GLY A 377 -15.52 26.73 -8.35
CA GLY A 377 -15.72 26.29 -9.73
C GLY A 377 -16.28 24.85 -9.79
N ALA A 378 -16.36 24.30 -11.00
CA ALA A 378 -16.87 22.95 -11.20
C ALA A 378 -15.86 21.91 -10.70
N SER A 379 -16.35 20.89 -9.98
CA SER A 379 -15.54 19.75 -9.61
C SER A 379 -15.31 18.84 -10.82
N LEU A 380 -14.07 18.43 -11.03
CA LEU A 380 -13.65 17.58 -12.15
C LEU A 380 -14.14 16.12 -11.98
N ASP A 381 -14.21 15.62 -10.74
CA ASP A 381 -14.90 14.38 -10.36
C ASP A 381 -15.53 14.51 -8.96
N LEU A 382 -16.85 14.72 -8.92
CA LEU A 382 -17.60 14.83 -7.67
C LEU A 382 -17.64 13.53 -6.85
N ALA A 383 -17.62 12.38 -7.51
CA ALA A 383 -17.90 11.09 -6.86
C ALA A 383 -16.65 10.40 -6.33
N ASN A 384 -15.51 10.57 -7.01
CA ASN A 384 -14.27 9.85 -6.68
C ASN A 384 -13.05 10.75 -6.51
N GLY A 385 -13.21 12.07 -6.51
CA GLY A 385 -12.08 12.99 -6.42
C GLY A 385 -11.43 13.11 -5.05
N GLY A 386 -12.08 12.60 -4.00
CA GLY A 386 -11.50 12.48 -2.66
C GLY A 386 -10.63 11.24 -2.46
N LEU A 387 -10.03 11.14 -1.27
CA LEU A 387 -9.34 9.93 -0.87
C LEU A 387 -10.36 8.81 -0.61
N LEU A 388 -10.24 7.73 -1.37
CA LEU A 388 -11.12 6.56 -1.27
C LEU A 388 -10.65 5.60 -0.19
N PRO A 389 -11.52 4.67 0.26
CA PRO A 389 -11.13 3.66 1.24
C PRO A 389 -9.91 2.87 0.78
N TYR A 390 -9.03 2.51 1.70
CA TYR A 390 -7.82 1.77 1.39
C TYR A 390 -7.48 0.80 2.52
N GLN A 391 -6.76 -0.27 2.21
CA GLN A 391 -6.35 -1.24 3.21
C GLN A 391 -5.05 -0.80 3.89
N ASP A 392 -5.04 -0.79 5.21
CA ASP A 392 -3.86 -0.46 6.02
C ASP A 392 -3.68 -1.38 7.23
N ILE A 393 -2.50 -1.36 7.85
CA ILE A 393 -2.24 -2.07 9.11
C ILE A 393 -3.04 -1.40 10.23
N ASN A 394 -3.61 -2.23 11.10
CA ASN A 394 -4.32 -1.76 12.27
C ASN A 394 -3.35 -1.37 13.39
N GLY A 395 -3.28 -0.06 13.67
CA GLY A 395 -2.39 0.49 14.69
C GLY A 395 -0.91 0.51 14.27
N ALA A 396 -0.03 0.73 15.24
CA ALA A 396 1.41 0.77 15.00
C ALA A 396 2.00 -0.66 15.00
N PRO A 397 2.60 -1.12 13.90
CA PRO A 397 3.23 -2.43 13.87
C PRO A 397 4.45 -2.46 14.79
N VAL A 398 4.48 -3.44 15.68
CA VAL A 398 5.54 -3.60 16.70
C VAL A 398 6.61 -4.63 16.32
N ALA A 399 6.36 -5.42 15.27
CA ALA A 399 7.25 -6.47 14.82
C ALA A 399 7.19 -6.60 13.30
N SER A 400 8.29 -7.02 12.67
CA SER A 400 8.37 -7.29 11.23
C SER A 400 7.49 -8.47 10.80
N ALA A 401 7.06 -9.30 11.75
CA ALA A 401 6.25 -10.49 11.53
C ALA A 401 4.75 -10.16 11.56
N ALA A 402 4.01 -10.57 10.53
CA ALA A 402 2.55 -10.61 10.56
C ALA A 402 2.05 -11.75 11.47
N PRO A 403 0.75 -11.76 11.82
CA PRO A 403 0.15 -12.84 12.58
C PRO A 403 0.38 -14.19 11.95
N ARG A 404 0.74 -15.15 12.80
CA ARG A 404 1.01 -16.52 12.43
C ARG A 404 -0.25 -17.21 11.94
N ILE A 405 -0.07 -18.06 10.95
CA ILE A 405 -1.06 -18.98 10.42
C ILE A 405 -0.58 -20.39 10.75
N THR A 406 -1.36 -21.11 11.55
CA THR A 406 -1.11 -22.50 11.91
C THR A 406 -2.05 -23.44 11.15
N ILE A 407 -1.49 -24.54 10.67
CA ILE A 407 -2.19 -25.57 9.90
C ILE A 407 -1.95 -26.93 10.54
N GLU A 408 -3.04 -27.64 10.80
CA GLU A 408 -3.04 -29.05 11.20
C GLU A 408 -3.32 -29.88 9.94
N VAL A 409 -2.42 -30.81 9.63
CA VAL A 409 -2.55 -31.76 8.52
C VAL A 409 -2.70 -33.15 9.10
N GLU A 410 -3.69 -33.91 8.60
CA GLU A 410 -3.96 -35.27 9.02
C GLU A 410 -3.68 -36.28 7.92
N ARG A 411 -3.41 -37.51 8.35
CA ARG A 411 -3.21 -38.68 7.52
C ARG A 411 -3.77 -39.91 8.21
N ALA A 412 -4.52 -40.73 7.49
CA ALA A 412 -5.02 -41.99 8.04
C ALA A 412 -3.86 -42.96 8.37
N SER A 413 -3.92 -43.62 9.52
CA SER A 413 -2.82 -44.41 10.06
C SER A 413 -2.54 -45.70 9.32
N ASP A 414 -3.57 -46.27 8.71
CA ASP A 414 -3.58 -47.50 7.92
C ASP A 414 -2.86 -47.34 6.57
N THR A 415 -2.82 -46.12 6.02
CA THR A 415 -2.06 -45.78 4.79
C THR A 415 -0.55 -45.98 4.93
N ARG A 416 -0.04 -46.24 6.15
CA ARG A 416 1.36 -46.60 6.43
C ARG A 416 1.73 -47.99 5.94
N ILE A 417 0.77 -48.92 5.93
CA ILE A 417 1.03 -50.35 5.74
C ILE A 417 0.77 -50.72 4.28
N LYS A 418 1.83 -50.84 3.47
CA LYS A 418 1.72 -51.40 2.10
C LYS A 418 1.65 -52.94 2.06
N THR A 419 1.88 -53.61 3.19
CA THR A 419 1.89 -55.08 3.28
C THR A 419 0.82 -55.56 4.25
N GLN A 420 -0.35 -55.96 3.74
CA GLN A 420 -1.44 -56.49 4.57
C GLN A 420 -1.02 -57.82 5.24
N GLY A 421 -1.23 -57.95 6.55
CA GLY A 421 -1.13 -59.23 7.28
C GLY A 421 0.04 -59.42 8.27
N LEU A 422 0.97 -58.46 8.41
CA LEU A 422 2.01 -58.50 9.46
C LEU A 422 1.67 -57.55 10.62
N SER A 423 0.66 -57.91 11.42
CA SER A 423 0.43 -57.28 12.73
C SER A 423 1.03 -58.17 13.81
N GLY A 424 2.00 -57.65 14.58
CA GLY A 424 2.51 -58.39 15.74
C GLY A 424 1.37 -58.72 16.73
N GLY A 425 1.39 -59.92 17.32
CA GLY A 425 0.41 -60.34 18.34
C GLY A 425 0.91 -60.10 19.76
N GLY A 426 0.00 -59.90 20.71
CA GLY A 426 0.31 -59.77 22.14
C GLY A 426 1.16 -58.53 22.46
N ARG A 427 2.30 -58.70 23.14
CA ARG A 427 3.22 -57.59 23.50
C ARG A 427 3.96 -56.96 22.31
N MET A 428 3.88 -57.57 21.13
CA MET A 428 4.42 -57.04 19.87
C MET A 428 3.35 -56.37 19.01
N ALA A 429 2.10 -56.30 19.49
CA ALA A 429 1.06 -55.52 18.85
C ALA A 429 1.42 -54.04 18.93
N VAL A 430 1.75 -53.46 17.78
CA VAL A 430 1.88 -52.01 17.64
C VAL A 430 0.46 -51.46 17.62
N SER A 431 -0.07 -51.09 18.78
CA SER A 431 -1.28 -50.29 18.84
C SER A 431 -0.95 -48.90 18.29
N PRO A 432 -1.68 -48.38 17.29
CA PRO A 432 -1.56 -46.98 16.94
C PRO A 432 -1.94 -46.19 18.20
N ALA A 433 -0.98 -45.48 18.80
CA ALA A 433 -1.25 -44.58 19.92
C ALA A 433 -1.88 -43.26 19.43
N ASP A 434 -2.45 -43.25 18.24
CA ASP A 434 -3.00 -42.08 17.58
C ASP A 434 -4.51 -42.05 17.82
N ALA A 435 -5.04 -41.03 18.50
CA ALA A 435 -6.48 -40.92 18.72
C ALA A 435 -7.24 -40.93 17.38
N GLY A 436 -8.22 -41.84 17.27
CA GLY A 436 -9.08 -41.94 16.09
C GLY A 436 -8.41 -42.54 14.84
N GLY A 437 -7.21 -43.12 14.96
CA GLY A 437 -6.56 -43.78 13.83
C GLY A 437 -5.99 -42.81 12.78
N VAL A 438 -5.67 -41.57 13.15
CA VAL A 438 -5.08 -40.55 12.27
C VAL A 438 -3.77 -40.00 12.85
N MET A 439 -2.73 -39.90 12.03
CA MET A 439 -1.54 -39.11 12.36
C MET A 439 -1.82 -37.65 12.05
N ARG A 440 -1.34 -36.75 12.89
CA ARG A 440 -1.45 -35.30 12.66
C ARG A 440 -0.09 -34.65 12.78
N ALA A 441 0.15 -33.63 11.96
CA ALA A 441 1.27 -32.72 12.11
C ALA A 441 0.77 -31.29 12.16
N LEU A 442 1.48 -30.45 12.91
CA LEU A 442 1.14 -29.07 13.12
C LEU A 442 2.32 -28.22 12.66
N ALA A 443 2.05 -27.27 11.78
CA ALA A 443 3.06 -26.35 11.27
C ALA A 443 2.52 -24.93 11.27
N SER A 444 3.42 -23.98 11.37
CA SER A 444 3.06 -22.57 11.37
C SER A 444 3.96 -21.76 10.46
N ALA A 445 3.40 -20.72 9.88
CA ALA A 445 4.12 -19.80 9.00
C ALA A 445 3.48 -18.42 9.09
N ASN A 446 4.19 -17.41 8.62
CA ASN A 446 3.66 -16.05 8.54
C ASN A 446 4.34 -15.26 7.44
N ALA A 447 3.66 -14.19 7.02
CA ALA A 447 4.31 -13.13 6.28
C ALA A 447 5.23 -12.34 7.22
N TYR A 448 6.36 -11.87 6.69
CA TYR A 448 7.27 -10.95 7.34
C TYR A 448 7.66 -9.84 6.37
N PHE A 449 7.94 -8.67 6.90
CA PHE A 449 8.30 -7.48 6.14
C PHE A 449 9.79 -7.18 6.30
N VAL A 450 10.50 -7.05 5.18
CA VAL A 450 11.86 -6.52 5.18
C VAL A 450 12.16 -5.85 3.84
N ARG A 451 12.50 -4.57 3.88
CA ARG A 451 12.85 -3.81 2.68
C ARG A 451 14.37 -3.82 2.45
N PRO A 452 14.85 -4.13 1.24
CA PRO A 452 16.26 -3.97 0.90
C PRO A 452 16.63 -2.49 0.74
N ASN A 453 17.87 -2.13 1.07
CA ASN A 453 18.38 -0.78 0.87
C ASN A 453 18.51 -0.47 -0.64
N PRO A 454 17.80 0.54 -1.18
CA PRO A 454 17.85 0.86 -2.60
C PRO A 454 19.24 1.32 -3.06
N GLY A 455 20.03 1.97 -2.20
CA GLY A 455 21.39 2.41 -2.54
C GLY A 455 22.39 1.26 -2.73
N VAL A 456 22.06 0.07 -2.22
CA VAL A 456 22.86 -1.14 -2.39
C VAL A 456 22.49 -1.89 -3.69
N LEU A 457 21.30 -1.65 -4.24
CA LEU A 457 20.79 -2.28 -5.46
C LEU A 457 21.19 -1.55 -6.75
N ASP A 458 21.64 -0.28 -6.67
CA ASP A 458 22.28 0.44 -7.79
C ASP A 458 23.70 -0.09 -8.07
N ALA A 459 24.29 -0.81 -7.11
CA ALA A 459 25.51 -1.59 -7.33
C ALA A 459 25.15 -2.94 -7.97
N SER A 460 25.46 -3.08 -9.25
CA SER A 460 25.19 -4.22 -10.12
C SER A 460 25.76 -5.57 -9.66
N ILE A 461 25.35 -6.16 -8.54
CA ILE A 461 25.93 -7.45 -8.11
C ILE A 461 24.95 -8.33 -7.31
N SER A 462 24.76 -9.55 -7.78
CA SER A 462 24.27 -10.67 -6.97
C SER A 462 25.14 -10.81 -5.72
N GLY A 463 24.53 -10.83 -4.52
CA GLY A 463 25.25 -10.91 -3.24
C GLY A 463 25.38 -9.59 -2.47
N ALA A 464 24.68 -8.53 -2.89
CA ALA A 464 24.70 -7.24 -2.18
C ALA A 464 23.87 -7.21 -0.88
N LEU A 465 23.08 -8.25 -0.59
CA LEU A 465 22.17 -8.32 0.57
C LEU A 465 22.65 -9.31 1.65
N LEU A 466 23.95 -9.28 1.98
CA LEU A 466 24.58 -10.24 2.90
C LEU A 466 24.67 -9.73 4.35
N HIS A 467 24.60 -8.42 4.57
CA HIS A 467 24.75 -7.81 5.88
C HIS A 467 23.47 -7.12 6.33
N ALA A 468 23.24 -7.05 7.65
CA ALA A 468 22.04 -6.40 8.22
C ALA A 468 21.89 -4.94 7.76
N LYS A 469 23.01 -4.23 7.54
CA LYS A 469 23.02 -2.85 7.02
C LYS A 469 22.41 -2.71 5.61
N ASP A 470 22.42 -3.80 4.83
CA ASP A 470 21.91 -3.81 3.46
C ASP A 470 20.37 -3.91 3.42
N TRP A 471 19.73 -4.05 4.59
CA TRP A 471 18.28 -4.09 4.81
C TRP A 471 17.77 -2.89 5.63
N LEU A 472 18.63 -1.89 5.84
CA LEU A 472 18.26 -0.63 6.47
C LEU A 472 17.85 0.38 5.41
N ARG A 473 16.96 1.30 5.78
CA ARG A 473 16.66 2.50 5.00
C ARG A 473 17.91 3.37 4.83
N ALA A 474 17.82 4.38 3.97
CA ALA A 474 18.90 5.34 3.73
C ALA A 474 19.33 6.10 5.00
N ASP A 475 18.45 6.24 5.99
CA ASP A 475 18.69 6.85 7.30
C ASP A 475 19.28 5.87 8.35
N GLY A 476 19.60 4.63 7.96
CA GLY A 476 20.14 3.60 8.83
C GLY A 476 19.11 2.98 9.79
N LYS A 477 17.82 3.25 9.62
CA LYS A 477 16.74 2.65 10.43
C LYS A 477 16.08 1.48 9.71
N THR A 478 15.49 0.56 10.47
CA THR A 478 14.64 -0.50 9.92
C THR A 478 13.26 0.07 9.62
N GLU A 479 12.74 -0.21 8.43
CA GLU A 479 11.36 0.13 8.09
C GLU A 479 10.41 -0.84 8.80
N PHE A 480 9.42 -0.28 9.50
CA PHE A 480 8.34 -1.07 10.05
C PHE A 480 7.42 -1.55 8.92
N PRO A 481 6.69 -2.66 9.13
CA PRO A 481 5.71 -3.12 8.16
C PRO A 481 4.73 -2.02 7.76
N ASP A 482 4.38 -1.97 6.49
CA ASP A 482 3.39 -1.03 5.97
C ASP A 482 2.66 -1.63 4.76
N THR A 483 1.60 -0.95 4.34
CA THR A 483 0.80 -1.28 3.14
C THR A 483 1.05 -0.31 1.99
N PHE A 484 2.23 0.31 1.92
CA PHE A 484 2.68 1.17 0.81
C PHE A 484 3.99 0.64 0.18
N SER A 485 4.61 -0.36 0.78
CA SER A 485 5.89 -0.95 0.41
C SER A 485 5.71 -2.46 0.17
N PRO A 486 5.88 -2.95 -1.08
CA PRO A 486 5.56 -4.34 -1.43
C PRO A 486 6.73 -5.29 -1.13
N TYR A 487 7.13 -5.37 0.13
CA TYR A 487 8.28 -6.18 0.59
C TYR A 487 7.89 -7.30 1.58
N TRP A 488 6.63 -7.72 1.55
CA TRP A 488 6.16 -8.86 2.33
C TRP A 488 6.63 -10.17 1.72
N GLN A 489 7.18 -11.05 2.56
CA GLN A 489 7.70 -12.37 2.18
C GLN A 489 7.18 -13.42 3.16
N ALA A 490 7.12 -14.69 2.75
CA ALA A 490 6.66 -15.77 3.62
C ALA A 490 7.83 -16.49 4.28
N THR A 491 7.67 -16.85 5.56
CA THR A 491 8.61 -17.71 6.28
C THR A 491 7.87 -18.73 7.13
N LEU A 492 8.53 -19.85 7.41
CA LEU A 492 8.09 -20.75 8.48
C LEU A 492 8.29 -20.06 9.83
N ALA A 493 7.37 -20.32 10.75
CA ALA A 493 7.37 -19.76 12.09
C ALA A 493 7.29 -20.90 13.11
N PRO A 494 7.98 -20.80 14.26
CA PRO A 494 7.81 -21.76 15.33
C PRO A 494 6.35 -21.82 15.80
N THR A 495 5.78 -23.02 15.91
CA THR A 495 4.47 -23.25 16.54
C THR A 495 4.62 -23.12 18.06
N SER A 496 3.69 -22.41 18.72
CA SER A 496 3.83 -22.15 20.16
C SER A 496 3.64 -23.42 21.00
N ASP A 497 4.22 -23.43 22.20
CA ASP A 497 4.11 -24.55 23.14
C ASP A 497 2.66 -24.82 23.50
N ALA A 498 1.88 -23.77 23.76
CA ALA A 498 0.46 -23.86 24.08
C ALA A 498 -0.36 -24.51 22.94
N GLU A 499 -0.08 -24.18 21.68
CA GLU A 499 -0.75 -24.82 20.54
C GLU A 499 -0.33 -26.28 20.36
N ARG A 500 0.96 -26.58 20.58
CA ARG A 500 1.45 -27.95 20.56
C ARG A 500 0.82 -28.79 21.67
N ASP A 501 0.65 -28.22 22.87
CA ASP A 501 -0.04 -28.86 24.00
C ASP A 501 -1.52 -29.07 23.73
N ALA A 502 -2.22 -28.08 23.18
CA ALA A 502 -3.62 -28.20 22.80
C ALA A 502 -3.82 -29.25 21.69
N ALA A 503 -2.91 -29.31 20.72
CA ALA A 503 -2.93 -30.35 19.68
C ALA A 503 -2.63 -31.74 20.25
N ARG A 504 -1.66 -31.86 21.17
CA ARG A 504 -1.37 -33.12 21.89
C ARG A 504 -2.57 -33.59 22.70
N ALA A 505 -3.22 -32.71 23.48
CA ALA A 505 -4.39 -33.05 24.28
C ALA A 505 -5.55 -33.58 23.40
N ALA A 506 -5.74 -33.00 22.21
CA ALA A 506 -6.74 -33.47 21.24
C ALA A 506 -6.39 -34.81 20.56
N GLN A 507 -5.14 -35.27 20.68
CA GLN A 507 -4.65 -36.56 20.17
C GLN A 507 -4.66 -37.67 21.23
N ILE A 508 -5.06 -37.37 22.47
CA ILE A 508 -5.20 -38.39 23.52
C ILE A 508 -6.62 -38.97 23.45
N PRO A 509 -6.80 -40.31 23.32
CA PRO A 509 -8.11 -40.93 23.39
C PRO A 509 -8.80 -40.61 24.71
N ALA A 510 -10.12 -40.34 24.69
CA ALA A 510 -10.89 -40.02 25.91
C ALA A 510 -10.80 -41.08 27.02
N SER A 511 -10.40 -42.32 26.68
CA SER A 511 -10.16 -43.42 27.63
C SER A 511 -8.85 -43.33 28.42
N GLU A 512 -7.92 -42.46 28.03
CA GLU A 512 -6.61 -42.25 28.68
C GLU A 512 -6.48 -40.87 29.35
N ALA A 513 -7.54 -40.05 29.32
CA ALA A 513 -7.60 -38.80 30.08
C ALA A 513 -7.75 -39.11 31.57
N VAL A 514 -6.61 -39.35 32.24
CA VAL A 514 -6.55 -39.54 33.70
C VAL A 514 -7.00 -38.23 34.36
N ALA A 515 -8.15 -38.29 35.05
CA ALA A 515 -8.59 -37.25 35.97
C ALA A 515 -7.57 -37.12 37.13
N PRO A 516 -7.35 -35.91 37.67
CA PRO A 516 -6.25 -35.59 38.58
C PRO A 516 -6.20 -36.44 39.85
#